data_AF-A0AAI8ZMK5-F1
#
_entry.id   AF-A0AAI8ZMK5-F1
#
_cell.length_a   1.000
_cell.length_b   1.000
_cell.length_c   1.000
_cell.angle_alpha   90.00
_cell.angle_beta   90.00
_cell.angle_gamma   90.00
#
_symmetry.space_group_name_H-M   'P 1'
#
loop_
_entity.id
_entity.type
_entity.pdbx_description
1 polymer ?
#
loop_
_entity_poly.entity_id
_entity_poly.type
_entity_poly.pdbx_seq_one_letter_code
_entity_poly.pdbx_strand_id
1 'polypeptide(L)'
;MPIKPLLTYEPKLQSATLIQRYKRFLADIVTPAGESLTIHCANTGAMTGCATPGDTVWYSTSENPKRKYPHSWELTHTQEGDWICVNTMRANELVSLAIDNNQIIELSGYTSVKREVKYGDENSRIDLLLQAENRSNCYIEVKSVTLLQQQCGYFPDAVTLRGQKHLRELQSMVADGHRAVLFFAVLHTGIRQVSAARHIDNRYAELLAQAQQAGVEVICYGFQLSPDGIALDVRLPLLLDETLSPKALNKKAIMGSSDSLDTPSFTSLSSRRQE
;
A
#
# COMPACT_ATOMS: atom_id res chain seq x y z
N MET A 1 -11.96 -20.73 -17.85
CA MET A 1 -11.46 -19.82 -18.89
C MET A 1 -10.10 -19.30 -18.44
N PRO A 2 -9.11 -19.11 -19.33
CA PRO A 2 -7.87 -18.47 -18.94
C PRO A 2 -8.14 -17.07 -18.42
N ILE A 3 -7.49 -16.67 -17.33
CA ILE A 3 -7.62 -15.34 -16.76
C ILE A 3 -7.05 -14.35 -17.78
N LYS A 4 -7.87 -13.38 -18.20
CA LYS A 4 -7.46 -12.35 -19.16
C LYS A 4 -6.45 -11.41 -18.48
N PRO A 5 -5.26 -11.18 -19.06
CA PRO A 5 -4.31 -10.23 -18.50
C PRO A 5 -4.88 -8.81 -18.52
N LEU A 6 -4.60 -8.07 -17.45
CA LEU A 6 -4.83 -6.63 -17.39
C LEU A 6 -3.73 -5.89 -18.15
N LEU A 7 -2.49 -6.30 -17.94
CA LEU A 7 -1.30 -5.76 -18.56
C LEU A 7 -0.55 -6.90 -19.26
N THR A 8 -0.13 -6.67 -20.49
CA THR A 8 0.79 -7.55 -21.22
C THR A 8 2.11 -6.82 -21.42
N TYR A 9 3.22 -7.49 -21.17
CA TYR A 9 4.55 -6.94 -21.46
C TYR A 9 4.94 -7.28 -22.90
N GLU A 10 5.06 -6.24 -23.74
CA GLU A 10 5.51 -6.36 -25.12
C GLU A 10 6.66 -5.38 -25.39
N PRO A 11 7.89 -5.87 -25.62
CA PRO A 11 8.31 -7.27 -25.54
C PRO A 11 8.25 -7.84 -24.11
N LYS A 12 8.31 -9.17 -24.00
CA LYS A 12 8.37 -9.86 -22.69
C LYS A 12 9.52 -9.34 -21.84
N LEU A 13 9.34 -9.39 -20.52
CA LEU A 13 10.38 -8.98 -19.59
C LEU A 13 11.63 -9.87 -19.72
N GLN A 14 12.79 -9.25 -19.54
CA GLN A 14 14.08 -9.93 -19.50
C GLN A 14 14.46 -10.20 -18.05
N SER A 15 15.09 -11.34 -17.77
CA SER A 15 15.55 -11.70 -16.43
C SER A 15 17.02 -11.36 -16.21
N ALA A 16 17.37 -11.08 -14.96
CA ALA A 16 18.74 -10.95 -14.47
C ALA A 16 18.82 -11.27 -12.96
N THR A 17 20.02 -11.40 -12.42
CA THR A 17 20.23 -11.58 -10.98
C THR A 17 20.49 -10.22 -10.32
N LEU A 18 19.79 -9.90 -9.23
CA LEU A 18 20.02 -8.69 -8.47
C LEU A 18 21.38 -8.77 -7.75
N ILE A 19 22.20 -7.74 -7.89
CA ILE A 19 23.39 -7.55 -7.06
C ILE A 19 23.05 -6.67 -5.86
N GLN A 20 22.50 -5.48 -6.12
CA GLN A 20 22.11 -4.55 -5.07
C GLN A 20 21.14 -3.48 -5.60
N ARG A 21 20.25 -3.01 -4.74
CA ARG A 21 19.52 -1.75 -4.91
C ARG A 21 20.19 -0.66 -4.09
N TYR A 22 20.37 0.52 -4.66
CA TYR A 22 21.01 1.64 -3.99
C TYR A 22 20.45 2.98 -4.47
N LYS A 23 20.70 4.03 -3.66
CA LYS A 23 20.18 5.40 -3.92
C LYS A 23 18.66 5.45 -4.15
N ARG A 24 17.91 4.43 -3.72
CA ARG A 24 16.47 4.20 -3.93
C ARG A 24 16.05 3.91 -5.37
N PHE A 25 16.62 4.61 -6.37
CA PHE A 25 16.16 4.58 -7.75
C PHE A 25 17.06 3.80 -8.72
N LEU A 26 18.13 3.15 -8.23
CA LEU A 26 19.05 2.34 -9.04
C LEU A 26 19.16 0.93 -8.50
N ALA A 27 19.36 -0.02 -9.39
CA ALA A 27 19.77 -1.38 -9.06
C ALA A 27 20.83 -1.86 -10.04
N ASP A 28 21.88 -2.50 -9.52
CA ASP A 28 22.86 -3.19 -10.33
C ASP A 28 22.46 -4.67 -10.42
N ILE A 29 22.54 -5.21 -11.64
CA ILE A 29 22.08 -6.55 -11.99
C ILE A 29 23.13 -7.25 -12.87
N VAL A 30 23.11 -8.57 -12.90
CA VAL A 30 23.92 -9.38 -13.82
C VAL A 30 23.02 -10.22 -14.70
N THR A 31 23.14 -10.06 -16.02
CA THR A 31 22.34 -10.80 -17.01
C THR A 31 22.77 -12.27 -17.08
N PRO A 32 21.96 -13.16 -17.69
CA PRO A 32 22.36 -14.55 -17.93
C PRO A 32 23.64 -14.72 -18.75
N ALA A 33 24.04 -13.70 -19.53
CA ALA A 33 25.29 -13.67 -20.28
C ALA A 33 26.51 -13.20 -19.46
N GLY A 34 26.31 -12.83 -18.18
CA GLY A 34 27.38 -12.33 -17.30
C GLY A 34 27.64 -10.83 -17.41
N GLU A 35 26.81 -10.08 -18.14
CA GLU A 35 26.95 -8.63 -18.28
C GLU A 35 26.39 -7.91 -17.05
N SER A 36 27.13 -6.92 -16.53
CA SER A 36 26.67 -6.05 -15.45
C SER A 36 25.93 -4.83 -16.01
N LEU A 37 24.69 -4.61 -15.57
CA LEU A 37 23.85 -3.49 -15.98
C LEU A 37 23.37 -2.70 -14.76
N THR A 38 23.18 -1.39 -14.92
CA THR A 38 22.43 -0.57 -13.96
C THR A 38 21.05 -0.27 -14.54
N ILE A 39 19.99 -0.60 -13.79
CA ILE A 39 18.60 -0.40 -14.19
C ILE A 39 17.89 0.57 -13.23
N HIS A 40 16.81 1.19 -13.71
CA HIS A 40 15.98 2.07 -12.91
C HIS A 40 15.06 1.28 -11.97
N CYS A 41 15.04 1.64 -10.70
CA CYS A 41 14.08 1.16 -9.71
C CYS A 41 12.96 2.22 -9.53
N ALA A 42 11.76 1.92 -10.04
CA ALA A 42 10.59 2.81 -9.99
C ALA A 42 9.80 2.68 -8.66
N ASN A 43 10.51 2.49 -7.55
CA ASN A 43 9.94 2.38 -6.22
C ASN A 43 10.80 3.20 -5.26
N THR A 44 10.19 4.15 -4.56
CA THR A 44 10.88 5.05 -3.62
C THR A 44 10.78 4.58 -2.17
N GLY A 45 9.98 3.55 -1.89
CA GLY A 45 9.78 2.94 -0.58
C GLY A 45 10.97 2.11 -0.12
N ALA A 46 10.83 1.51 1.06
CA ALA A 46 11.88 0.70 1.67
C ALA A 46 12.17 -0.56 0.84
N MET A 47 11.14 -1.13 0.20
CA MET A 47 11.22 -2.42 -0.53
C MET A 47 11.74 -3.55 0.36
N THR A 48 11.35 -3.54 1.64
CA THR A 48 11.71 -4.60 2.59
C THR A 48 11.25 -5.95 2.03
N GLY A 49 12.17 -6.91 1.90
CA GLY A 49 11.91 -8.24 1.34
C GLY A 49 11.72 -8.29 -0.19
N CYS A 50 11.85 -7.18 -0.92
CA CYS A 50 11.60 -7.14 -2.37
C CYS A 50 12.87 -6.99 -3.23
N ALA A 51 14.03 -6.83 -2.58
CA ALA A 51 15.30 -6.47 -3.22
C ALA A 51 16.50 -7.19 -2.57
N THR A 52 16.37 -8.49 -2.29
CA THR A 52 17.44 -9.27 -1.67
C THR A 52 18.49 -9.60 -2.74
N PRO A 53 19.79 -9.32 -2.51
CA PRO A 53 20.85 -9.76 -3.42
C PRO A 53 20.73 -11.26 -3.73
N GLY A 54 20.83 -11.61 -5.02
CA GLY A 54 20.60 -12.97 -5.51
C GLY A 54 19.19 -13.25 -6.02
N ASP A 55 18.19 -12.40 -5.70
CA ASP A 55 16.85 -12.54 -6.29
C ASP A 55 16.88 -12.37 -7.81
N THR A 56 15.95 -13.04 -8.50
CA THR A 56 15.77 -12.81 -9.92
C THR A 56 14.96 -11.54 -10.14
N VAL A 57 15.48 -10.62 -10.92
CA VAL A 57 14.76 -9.42 -11.35
C VAL A 57 14.26 -9.59 -12.76
N TRP A 58 13.11 -9.01 -13.05
CA TRP A 58 12.54 -8.92 -14.38
C TRP A 58 12.38 -7.46 -14.77
N TYR A 59 12.94 -7.07 -15.90
CA TYR A 59 13.00 -5.68 -16.33
C TYR A 59 12.47 -5.49 -17.75
N SER A 60 11.85 -4.33 -17.96
CA SER A 60 11.41 -3.84 -19.27
C SER A 60 12.48 -2.95 -19.89
N THR A 61 12.44 -2.77 -21.21
CA THR A 61 13.35 -1.89 -21.96
C THR A 61 12.55 -0.82 -22.68
N SER A 62 12.85 0.45 -22.42
CA SER A 62 12.24 1.59 -23.10
C SER A 62 13.05 1.97 -24.33
N GLU A 63 12.37 2.16 -25.47
CA GLU A 63 12.99 2.63 -26.71
C GLU A 63 13.31 4.14 -26.71
N ASN A 64 12.83 4.91 -25.72
CA ASN A 64 13.10 6.35 -25.64
C ASN A 64 14.62 6.63 -25.47
N PRO A 65 15.29 7.20 -26.49
CA PRO A 65 16.75 7.37 -26.49
C PRO A 65 17.22 8.44 -25.51
N LYS A 66 16.31 9.25 -24.94
CA LYS A 66 16.64 10.28 -23.94
C LYS A 66 16.82 9.71 -22.53
N ARG A 67 16.48 8.44 -22.30
CA ARG A 67 16.62 7.83 -20.97
C ARG A 67 18.08 7.48 -20.69
N LYS A 68 18.60 7.99 -19.57
CA LYS A 68 19.91 7.59 -19.05
C LYS A 68 19.98 6.09 -18.72
N TYR A 69 18.90 5.55 -18.17
CA TYR A 69 18.73 4.13 -17.86
C TYR A 69 17.50 3.62 -18.63
N PRO A 70 17.70 2.92 -19.76
CA PRO A 70 16.59 2.47 -20.61
C PRO A 70 15.81 1.31 -19.97
N HIS A 71 16.44 0.57 -19.07
CA HIS A 71 15.85 -0.59 -18.41
C HIS A 71 15.16 -0.18 -17.10
N SER A 72 13.94 -0.69 -16.88
CA SER A 72 13.18 -0.46 -15.65
C SER A 72 12.86 -1.79 -14.97
N TRP A 73 13.16 -1.89 -13.68
CA TRP A 73 12.82 -3.04 -12.86
C TRP A 73 11.31 -3.11 -12.65
N GLU A 74 10.68 -4.17 -13.14
CA GLU A 74 9.22 -4.37 -13.05
C GLU A 74 8.87 -5.35 -11.94
N LEU A 75 9.48 -6.55 -11.94
CA LEU A 75 9.16 -7.64 -11.00
C LEU A 75 10.41 -8.18 -10.30
N THR A 76 10.22 -8.68 -9.08
CA THR A 76 11.16 -9.56 -8.38
C THR A 76 10.54 -10.95 -8.30
N HIS A 77 11.34 -11.97 -8.54
CA HIS A 77 11.04 -13.36 -8.21
C HIS A 77 12.03 -13.79 -7.12
N THR A 78 11.52 -13.99 -5.91
CA THR A 78 12.33 -14.25 -4.72
C THR A 78 12.89 -15.66 -4.73
N GLN A 79 13.91 -15.90 -3.90
CA GLN A 79 14.49 -17.23 -3.71
C GLN A 79 13.49 -18.23 -3.11
N GLU A 80 12.49 -17.74 -2.37
CA GLU A 80 11.38 -18.52 -1.83
C GLU A 80 10.29 -18.86 -2.88
N GLY A 81 10.39 -18.30 -4.09
CA GLY A 81 9.49 -18.56 -5.21
C GLY A 81 8.30 -17.61 -5.33
N ASP A 82 8.29 -16.51 -4.56
CA ASP A 82 7.25 -15.50 -4.66
C ASP A 82 7.56 -14.48 -5.76
N TRP A 83 6.52 -14.08 -6.49
CA TRP A 83 6.55 -12.95 -7.40
C TRP A 83 6.08 -11.66 -6.72
N ILE A 84 6.77 -10.57 -7.02
CA ILE A 84 6.50 -9.23 -6.49
C ILE A 84 6.55 -8.22 -7.63
N CYS A 85 5.52 -7.40 -7.81
CA CYS A 85 5.59 -6.25 -8.73
C CYS A 85 6.13 -5.05 -7.95
N VAL A 86 7.42 -4.78 -8.16
CA VAL A 86 8.13 -3.72 -7.43
C VAL A 86 7.91 -2.34 -8.04
N ASN A 87 7.56 -2.26 -9.32
CA ASN A 87 7.23 -1.01 -9.97
C ASN A 87 5.86 -0.49 -9.49
N THR A 88 5.87 0.34 -8.45
CA THR A 88 4.65 0.82 -7.78
C THR A 88 3.77 1.68 -8.69
N MET A 89 4.29 2.19 -9.80
CA MET A 89 3.49 2.92 -10.80
C MET A 89 2.43 2.04 -11.46
N ARG A 90 2.59 0.71 -11.43
CA ARG A 90 1.64 -0.25 -11.99
C ARG A 90 0.35 -0.36 -11.18
N ALA A 91 0.36 -0.06 -9.88
CA ALA A 91 -0.81 -0.25 -9.02
C ALA A 91 -2.04 0.51 -9.54
N ASN A 92 -1.91 1.82 -9.80
CA ASN A 92 -3.02 2.64 -10.29
C ASN A 92 -3.49 2.21 -11.69
N GLU A 93 -2.56 1.81 -12.56
CA GLU A 93 -2.86 1.30 -13.90
C GLU A 93 -3.67 0.00 -13.83
N LEU A 94 -3.21 -0.96 -13.04
CA LEU A 94 -3.86 -2.26 -12.88
C LEU A 94 -5.26 -2.14 -12.28
N VAL A 95 -5.43 -1.30 -11.24
CA VAL A 95 -6.74 -1.06 -10.64
C VAL A 95 -7.69 -0.38 -11.62
N SER A 96 -7.21 0.63 -12.37
CA SER A 96 -8.02 1.28 -13.42
C SER A 96 -8.49 0.27 -14.46
N LEU A 97 -7.57 -0.55 -15.00
CA LEU A 97 -7.88 -1.56 -16.01
C LEU A 97 -8.86 -2.62 -15.48
N ALA A 98 -8.73 -3.02 -14.23
CA ALA A 98 -9.64 -3.98 -13.60
C ALA A 98 -11.06 -3.40 -13.42
N ILE A 99 -11.17 -2.11 -13.10
CA ILE A 99 -12.46 -1.40 -13.04
C ILE A 99 -13.06 -1.27 -14.44
N ASP A 100 -12.29 -0.81 -15.42
CA ASP A 100 -12.73 -0.64 -16.81
C ASP A 100 -13.21 -1.97 -17.44
N ASN A 101 -12.55 -3.09 -17.07
CA ASN A 101 -12.94 -4.43 -17.49
C ASN A 101 -14.08 -5.05 -16.66
N ASN A 102 -14.69 -4.31 -15.72
CA ASN A 102 -15.73 -4.79 -14.79
C ASN A 102 -15.33 -6.05 -14.00
N GLN A 103 -14.04 -6.19 -13.66
CA GLN A 103 -13.53 -7.34 -12.89
C GLN A 103 -13.61 -7.13 -11.38
N ILE A 104 -13.75 -5.88 -10.93
CA ILE A 104 -13.99 -5.53 -9.52
C ILE A 104 -15.48 -5.21 -9.36
N ILE A 105 -16.26 -6.18 -8.89
CA ILE A 105 -17.72 -6.09 -8.88
C ILE A 105 -18.23 -4.98 -7.97
N GLU A 106 -17.54 -4.71 -6.86
CA GLU A 106 -17.88 -3.65 -5.91
C GLU A 106 -17.76 -2.24 -6.51
N LEU A 107 -17.00 -2.10 -7.59
CA LEU A 107 -16.72 -0.84 -8.29
C LEU A 107 -17.38 -0.79 -9.68
N SER A 108 -18.24 -1.77 -10.00
CA SER A 108 -18.98 -1.80 -11.27
C SER A 108 -20.16 -0.82 -11.28
N GLY A 109 -20.67 -0.51 -12.46
CA GLY A 109 -21.86 0.34 -12.67
C GLY A 109 -21.59 1.85 -12.64
N TYR A 110 -20.33 2.26 -12.80
CA TYR A 110 -19.96 3.65 -13.09
C TYR A 110 -19.73 3.80 -14.60
N THR A 111 -20.03 4.97 -15.16
CA THR A 111 -19.92 5.23 -16.60
C THR A 111 -18.67 6.03 -16.99
N SER A 112 -17.96 6.58 -16.00
CA SER A 112 -16.74 7.36 -16.20
C SER A 112 -15.70 7.05 -15.14
N VAL A 113 -14.44 6.90 -15.56
CA VAL A 113 -13.25 6.77 -14.71
C VAL A 113 -12.31 7.93 -15.04
N LYS A 114 -12.04 8.79 -14.06
CA LYS A 114 -11.06 9.89 -14.17
C LYS A 114 -9.87 9.60 -13.28
N ARG A 115 -8.66 9.93 -13.73
CA ARG A 115 -7.39 9.70 -13.01
C ARG A 115 -6.82 11.01 -12.48
N GLU A 116 -6.12 10.96 -11.34
CA GLU A 116 -5.34 12.08 -10.79
C GLU A 116 -6.15 13.38 -10.57
N VAL A 117 -7.39 13.24 -10.09
CA VAL A 117 -8.32 14.38 -9.91
C VAL A 117 -8.01 15.09 -8.60
N LYS A 118 -7.90 16.42 -8.61
CA LYS A 118 -7.74 17.19 -7.36
C LYS A 118 -8.97 17.03 -6.46
N TYR A 119 -8.74 16.82 -5.17
CA TYR A 119 -9.81 16.63 -4.18
C TYR A 119 -9.34 16.99 -2.76
N GLY A 120 -10.32 17.12 -1.85
CA GLY A 120 -10.07 17.41 -0.45
C GLY A 120 -9.54 18.82 -0.19
N ASP A 121 -9.43 19.16 1.09
CA ASP A 121 -9.02 20.49 1.54
C ASP A 121 -7.50 20.64 1.61
N GLU A 122 -6.76 19.53 1.63
CA GLU A 122 -5.31 19.55 1.82
C GLU A 122 -4.53 19.52 0.48
N ASN A 123 -5.14 19.86 -0.67
CA ASN A 123 -4.53 19.88 -2.02
C ASN A 123 -3.99 18.52 -2.51
N SER A 124 -4.68 17.41 -2.21
CA SER A 124 -4.33 16.11 -2.79
C SER A 124 -4.93 15.86 -4.17
N ARG A 125 -4.47 14.78 -4.79
CA ARG A 125 -5.08 14.17 -5.97
C ARG A 125 -5.51 12.76 -5.61
N ILE A 126 -6.74 12.43 -5.96
CA ILE A 126 -7.28 11.08 -5.83
C ILE A 126 -6.79 10.28 -7.04
N ASP A 127 -6.40 9.02 -6.82
CA ASP A 127 -5.89 8.19 -7.89
C ASP A 127 -6.97 7.96 -8.95
N LEU A 128 -8.18 7.60 -8.54
CA LEU A 128 -9.34 7.40 -9.42
C LEU A 128 -10.62 8.07 -8.86
N LEU A 129 -11.41 8.66 -9.75
CA LEU A 129 -12.74 9.17 -9.48
C LEU A 129 -13.74 8.49 -10.43
N LEU A 130 -14.67 7.72 -9.87
CA LEU A 130 -15.74 7.08 -10.65
C LEU A 130 -17.03 7.90 -10.57
N GLN A 131 -17.71 8.07 -11.71
CA GLN A 131 -18.95 8.86 -11.81
C GLN A 131 -20.02 8.14 -12.64
N ALA A 132 -21.29 8.37 -12.30
CA ALA A 132 -22.47 7.98 -13.07
C ALA A 132 -23.66 8.89 -12.70
N GLU A 133 -24.61 9.07 -13.61
CA GLU A 133 -25.72 10.03 -13.49
C GLU A 133 -26.57 9.84 -12.22
N ASN A 134 -26.81 8.59 -11.81
CA ASN A 134 -27.68 8.25 -10.68
C ASN A 134 -26.92 7.61 -9.51
N ARG A 135 -25.65 7.98 -9.31
CA ARG A 135 -24.82 7.43 -8.23
C ARG A 135 -23.92 8.51 -7.64
N SER A 136 -23.68 8.44 -6.33
CA SER A 136 -22.65 9.26 -5.69
C SER A 136 -21.29 8.98 -6.33
N ASN A 137 -20.52 10.04 -6.53
CA ASN A 137 -19.11 9.95 -6.93
C ASN A 137 -18.36 8.99 -6.00
N CYS A 138 -17.47 8.18 -6.57
CA CYS A 138 -16.61 7.26 -5.81
C CYS A 138 -15.15 7.69 -5.93
N TYR A 139 -14.56 8.09 -4.81
CA TYR A 139 -13.16 8.48 -4.70
C TYR A 139 -12.35 7.26 -4.28
N ILE A 140 -11.36 6.88 -5.09
CA ILE A 140 -10.55 5.67 -4.84
C ILE A 140 -9.09 6.06 -4.72
N GLU A 141 -8.53 5.80 -3.55
CA GLU A 141 -7.10 5.87 -3.29
C GLU A 141 -6.50 4.48 -3.40
N VAL A 142 -5.46 4.30 -4.21
CA VAL A 142 -4.78 3.03 -4.45
C VAL A 142 -3.47 2.99 -3.66
N LYS A 143 -3.25 1.89 -2.93
CA LYS A 143 -1.99 1.60 -2.23
C LYS A 143 -1.42 0.28 -2.70
N SER A 144 -0.13 0.29 -3.04
CA SER A 144 0.61 -0.94 -3.32
C SER A 144 1.01 -1.63 -2.02
N VAL A 145 0.70 -2.92 -1.89
CA VAL A 145 1.10 -3.77 -0.76
C VAL A 145 2.10 -4.80 -1.25
N THR A 146 3.35 -4.68 -0.81
CA THR A 146 4.43 -5.62 -1.14
C THR A 146 5.14 -6.18 0.09
N LEU A 147 4.98 -5.57 1.26
CA LEU A 147 5.62 -6.05 2.49
C LEU A 147 4.92 -7.32 2.96
N LEU A 148 5.62 -8.46 2.90
CA LEU A 148 5.19 -9.73 3.49
C LEU A 148 5.99 -10.01 4.76
N GLN A 149 5.30 -10.17 5.89
CA GLN A 149 5.89 -10.60 7.16
C GLN A 149 4.92 -11.54 7.87
N GLN A 150 5.42 -12.62 8.47
CA GLN A 150 4.59 -13.54 9.27
C GLN A 150 3.32 -14.00 8.52
N GLN A 151 3.44 -14.32 7.22
CA GLN A 151 2.32 -14.71 6.34
C GLN A 151 1.20 -13.66 6.17
N CYS A 152 1.46 -12.39 6.51
CA CYS A 152 0.54 -11.28 6.33
C CYS A 152 1.17 -10.18 5.48
N GLY A 153 0.36 -9.61 4.59
CA GLY A 153 0.68 -8.41 3.84
C GLY A 153 0.46 -7.16 4.67
N TYR A 154 1.41 -6.24 4.62
CA TYR A 154 1.36 -5.02 5.44
C TYR A 154 1.49 -3.75 4.62
N PHE A 155 0.75 -2.74 5.02
CA PHE A 155 0.97 -1.36 4.59
C PHE A 155 0.89 -0.39 5.77
N PRO A 156 1.80 0.59 5.88
CA PRO A 156 2.94 0.86 4.98
C PRO A 156 4.20 0.06 5.34
N ASP A 157 5.23 0.12 4.49
CA ASP A 157 6.57 -0.45 4.76
C ASP A 157 7.53 0.54 5.44
N ALA A 158 7.10 1.79 5.63
CA ALA A 158 7.74 2.85 6.40
C ALA A 158 6.70 3.88 6.86
N VAL A 159 7.02 4.73 7.84
CA VAL A 159 6.12 5.82 8.28
C VAL A 159 5.72 6.71 7.09
N THR A 160 4.41 6.95 6.94
CA THR A 160 3.83 7.62 5.75
C THR A 160 2.90 8.78 6.11
N LEU A 161 3.47 9.97 6.28
CA LEU A 161 2.66 11.19 6.50
C LEU A 161 1.68 11.46 5.34
N ARG A 162 2.08 11.14 4.11
CA ARG A 162 1.22 11.27 2.94
C ARG A 162 0.05 10.27 2.97
N GLY A 163 0.30 9.01 3.32
CA GLY A 163 -0.78 8.02 3.46
C GLY A 163 -1.76 8.39 4.57
N GLN A 164 -1.25 8.89 5.70
CA GLN A 164 -2.08 9.40 6.81
C GLN A 164 -2.96 10.57 6.39
N LYS A 165 -2.42 11.49 5.57
CA LYS A 165 -3.17 12.61 4.99
C LYS A 165 -4.31 12.13 4.11
N HIS A 166 -4.03 11.23 3.16
CA HIS A 166 -5.05 10.74 2.24
C HIS A 166 -6.19 10.01 2.98
N LEU A 167 -5.91 9.30 4.08
CA LEU A 167 -6.96 8.70 4.92
C LEU A 167 -7.91 9.74 5.52
N ARG A 168 -7.42 10.93 5.89
CA ARG A 168 -8.29 12.02 6.37
C ARG A 168 -9.11 12.61 5.24
N GLU A 169 -8.53 12.78 4.06
CA GLU A 169 -9.26 13.30 2.89
C GLU A 169 -10.36 12.35 2.42
N LEU A 170 -10.13 11.03 2.46
CA LEU A 170 -11.18 10.04 2.21
C LEU A 170 -12.33 10.15 3.22
N GLN A 171 -12.03 10.37 4.51
CA GLN A 171 -13.06 10.59 5.53
C GLN A 171 -13.89 11.84 5.22
N SER A 172 -13.25 12.94 4.80
CA SER A 172 -13.96 14.14 4.38
C SER A 172 -14.90 13.86 3.19
N MET A 173 -14.47 13.08 2.20
CA MET A 173 -15.35 12.71 1.08
C MET A 173 -16.57 11.92 1.53
N VAL A 174 -16.45 11.03 2.52
CA VAL A 174 -17.61 10.35 3.10
C VAL A 174 -18.52 11.33 3.83
N ALA A 175 -17.96 12.26 4.60
CA ALA A 175 -18.72 13.29 5.30
C ALA A 175 -19.51 14.20 4.32
N ASP A 176 -18.97 14.44 3.13
CA ASP A 176 -19.62 15.19 2.04
C ASP A 176 -20.68 14.37 1.28
N GLY A 177 -20.95 13.13 1.69
CA GLY A 177 -21.95 12.25 1.09
C GLY A 177 -21.46 11.50 -0.16
N HIS A 178 -20.17 11.52 -0.44
CA HIS A 178 -19.56 10.70 -1.49
C HIS A 178 -19.19 9.31 -0.99
N ARG A 179 -18.98 8.39 -1.94
CA ARG A 179 -18.37 7.09 -1.63
C ARG A 179 -16.86 7.25 -1.64
N ALA A 180 -16.17 6.66 -0.66
CA ALA A 180 -14.71 6.68 -0.60
C ALA A 180 -14.18 5.26 -0.39
N VAL A 181 -13.13 4.90 -1.13
CA VAL A 181 -12.54 3.57 -1.14
C VAL A 181 -11.03 3.70 -0.99
N LEU A 182 -10.45 2.97 -0.05
CA LEU A 182 -9.03 2.64 -0.04
C LEU A 182 -8.84 1.26 -0.68
N PHE A 183 -8.13 1.21 -1.80
CA PHE A 183 -7.86 0.00 -2.54
C PHE A 183 -6.41 -0.46 -2.32
N PHE A 184 -6.23 -1.58 -1.64
CA PHE A 184 -4.94 -2.26 -1.53
C PHE A 184 -4.73 -3.16 -2.76
N ALA A 185 -3.87 -2.72 -3.67
CA ALA A 185 -3.34 -3.55 -4.75
C ALA A 185 -2.21 -4.42 -4.18
N VAL A 186 -2.49 -5.70 -3.97
CA VAL A 186 -1.56 -6.64 -3.34
C VAL A 186 -0.65 -7.24 -4.41
N LEU A 187 0.53 -6.65 -4.55
CA LEU A 187 1.50 -6.90 -5.61
C LEU A 187 2.61 -7.86 -5.16
N HIS A 188 2.26 -8.83 -4.32
CA HIS A 188 3.16 -9.89 -3.84
C HIS A 188 2.37 -11.20 -3.68
N THR A 189 2.75 -12.22 -4.43
CA THR A 189 1.99 -13.47 -4.58
C THR A 189 1.98 -14.36 -3.32
N GLY A 190 2.95 -14.21 -2.42
CA GLY A 190 2.94 -14.83 -1.09
C GLY A 190 1.93 -14.25 -0.09
N ILE A 191 1.32 -13.09 -0.36
CA ILE A 191 0.34 -12.47 0.55
C ILE A 191 -1.04 -13.13 0.38
N ARG A 192 -1.64 -13.54 1.50
CA ARG A 192 -2.99 -14.13 1.56
C ARG A 192 -4.01 -13.32 2.35
N GLN A 193 -3.56 -12.29 3.07
CA GLN A 193 -4.38 -11.41 3.88
C GLN A 193 -3.61 -10.11 4.14
N VAL A 194 -4.32 -8.99 4.31
CA VAL A 194 -3.71 -7.66 4.46
C VAL A 194 -4.05 -7.08 5.83
N SER A 195 -3.10 -6.38 6.45
CA SER A 195 -3.35 -5.55 7.63
C SER A 195 -2.56 -4.25 7.58
N ALA A 196 -2.96 -3.28 8.40
CA ALA A 196 -2.15 -2.10 8.61
C ALA A 196 -0.90 -2.46 9.42
N ALA A 197 0.25 -1.93 9.02
CA ALA A 197 1.53 -2.16 9.67
C ALA A 197 1.65 -1.33 10.96
N ARG A 198 0.88 -1.66 11.99
CA ARG A 198 0.87 -0.89 13.25
C ARG A 198 2.25 -0.81 13.90
N HIS A 199 3.06 -1.87 13.76
CA HIS A 199 4.44 -1.93 14.23
C HIS A 199 5.41 -1.00 13.48
N ILE A 200 5.00 -0.46 12.32
CA ILE A 200 5.78 0.46 11.49
C ILE A 200 5.22 1.87 11.57
N ASP A 201 3.91 2.03 11.38
CA ASP A 201 3.21 3.31 11.45
C ASP A 201 1.90 3.15 12.24
N ASN A 202 2.01 3.22 13.56
CA ASN A 202 0.86 3.14 14.46
C ASN A 202 -0.20 4.21 14.16
N ARG A 203 0.22 5.41 13.73
CA ARG A 203 -0.72 6.50 13.43
C ARG A 203 -1.52 6.22 12.17
N TYR A 204 -0.90 5.65 11.13
CA TYR A 204 -1.61 5.20 9.95
C TYR A 204 -2.65 4.11 10.29
N ALA A 205 -2.28 3.13 11.13
CA ALA A 205 -3.21 2.09 11.56
C ALA A 205 -4.43 2.64 12.31
N GLU A 206 -4.22 3.59 13.24
CA GLU A 206 -5.31 4.30 13.92
C GLU A 206 -6.21 5.07 12.96
N LEU A 207 -5.62 5.81 12.01
CA LEU A 207 -6.37 6.56 11.02
C LEU A 207 -7.14 5.66 10.05
N LEU A 208 -6.61 4.48 9.73
CA LEU A 208 -7.34 3.51 8.90
C LEU A 208 -8.58 3.00 9.63
N ALA A 209 -8.44 2.65 10.91
CA ALA A 209 -9.58 2.24 11.73
C ALA A 209 -10.65 3.35 11.84
N GLN A 210 -10.22 4.60 12.02
CA GLN A 210 -11.12 5.77 12.01
C GLN A 210 -11.81 5.96 10.65
N ALA A 211 -11.06 5.83 9.55
CA ALA A 211 -11.61 5.93 8.20
C ALA A 211 -12.69 4.87 7.94
N GLN A 212 -12.46 3.63 8.35
CA GLN A 212 -13.46 2.57 8.23
C GLN A 212 -14.71 2.86 9.07
N GLN A 213 -14.54 3.37 10.29
CA GLN A 213 -15.67 3.76 11.15
C GLN A 213 -16.48 4.92 10.56
N ALA A 214 -15.82 5.85 9.85
CA ALA A 214 -16.47 6.95 9.15
C ALA A 214 -17.20 6.51 7.87
N GLY A 215 -17.00 5.27 7.40
CA GLY A 215 -17.65 4.72 6.20
C GLY A 215 -16.74 4.62 4.98
N VAL A 216 -15.43 4.83 5.11
CA VAL A 216 -14.48 4.54 4.02
C VAL A 216 -14.39 3.03 3.83
N GLU A 217 -14.68 2.56 2.62
CA GLU A 217 -14.57 1.15 2.26
C GLU A 217 -13.11 0.76 2.04
N VAL A 218 -12.72 -0.45 2.44
CA VAL A 218 -11.37 -0.97 2.20
C VAL A 218 -11.47 -2.26 1.40
N ILE A 219 -10.81 -2.30 0.25
CA ILE A 219 -10.83 -3.43 -0.68
C ILE A 219 -9.40 -3.89 -0.91
N CYS A 220 -9.16 -5.20 -0.88
CA CYS A 220 -7.85 -5.79 -1.15
C CYS A 220 -7.97 -6.79 -2.29
N TYR A 221 -7.12 -6.69 -3.31
CA TYR A 221 -7.05 -7.67 -4.40
C TYR A 221 -5.61 -8.09 -4.65
N GLY A 222 -5.43 -9.40 -4.80
CA GLY A 222 -4.21 -10.01 -5.31
C GLY A 222 -4.13 -9.96 -6.83
N PHE A 223 -2.91 -10.14 -7.33
CA PHE A 223 -2.61 -10.19 -8.76
C PHE A 223 -1.73 -11.39 -9.09
N GLN A 224 -1.97 -12.00 -10.24
CA GLN A 224 -1.05 -12.96 -10.85
C GLN A 224 0.03 -12.18 -11.59
N LEU A 225 1.29 -12.55 -11.37
CA LEU A 225 2.45 -11.83 -11.86
C LEU A 225 3.33 -12.79 -12.67
N SER A 226 3.67 -12.40 -13.89
CA SER A 226 4.62 -13.17 -14.71
C SER A 226 5.41 -12.24 -15.64
N PRO A 227 6.48 -12.75 -16.27
CA PRO A 227 7.21 -12.01 -17.30
C PRO A 227 6.38 -11.64 -18.54
N ASP A 228 5.25 -12.30 -18.74
CA ASP A 228 4.33 -12.07 -19.86
C ASP A 228 3.32 -10.97 -19.55
N GLY A 229 2.96 -10.77 -18.27
CA GLY A 229 1.94 -9.80 -17.90
C GLY A 229 1.47 -9.92 -16.45
N ILE A 230 0.44 -9.13 -16.16
CA ILE A 230 -0.21 -9.07 -14.85
C ILE A 230 -1.71 -9.22 -15.04
N ALA A 231 -2.34 -10.04 -14.21
CA ALA A 231 -3.79 -10.25 -14.22
C ALA A 231 -4.38 -10.08 -12.82
N LEU A 232 -5.64 -9.65 -12.73
CA LEU A 232 -6.38 -9.65 -11.47
C LEU A 232 -6.56 -11.10 -11.00
N ASP A 233 -6.35 -11.34 -9.72
CA ASP A 233 -6.55 -12.65 -9.11
C ASP A 233 -7.76 -12.61 -8.17
N VAL A 234 -7.54 -12.87 -6.88
CA VAL A 234 -8.59 -13.04 -5.88
C VAL A 234 -8.70 -11.82 -4.97
N ARG A 235 -9.91 -11.59 -4.47
CA ARG A 235 -10.16 -10.68 -3.35
C ARG A 235 -9.53 -11.25 -2.08
N LEU A 236 -8.77 -10.44 -1.37
CA LEU A 236 -8.08 -10.85 -0.14
C LEU A 236 -8.77 -10.25 1.09
N PRO A 237 -8.77 -10.95 2.24
CA PRO A 237 -9.32 -10.41 3.48
C PRO A 237 -8.43 -9.29 4.04
N LEU A 238 -9.07 -8.24 4.55
CA LEU A 238 -8.45 -7.27 5.44
C LEU A 238 -8.62 -7.74 6.89
N LEU A 239 -7.51 -7.90 7.61
CA LEU A 239 -7.52 -8.17 9.05
C LEU A 239 -7.61 -6.86 9.82
N LEU A 240 -8.67 -6.75 10.61
CA LEU A 240 -8.86 -5.64 11.54
C LEU A 240 -8.06 -5.93 12.81
N ASP A 241 -7.36 -4.91 13.33
CA ASP A 241 -6.81 -4.97 14.66
C ASP A 241 -7.97 -4.88 15.67
N GLU A 242 -8.31 -6.00 16.28
CA GLU A 242 -9.38 -6.11 17.29
C GLU A 242 -9.17 -5.14 18.47
N THR A 243 -7.93 -4.73 18.76
CA THR A 243 -7.63 -3.76 19.82
C THR A 243 -7.99 -2.33 19.44
N LEU A 244 -8.20 -2.05 18.15
CA LEU A 244 -8.69 -0.79 17.60
C LEU A 244 -10.18 -0.86 17.25
N SER A 245 -10.85 -1.98 17.56
CA SER A 245 -12.31 -2.09 17.42
C SER A 245 -13.01 -1.11 18.37
N PRO A 246 -14.20 -0.59 18.01
CA PRO A 246 -14.99 0.28 18.89
C PRO A 246 -15.24 -0.35 20.27
N LYS A 247 -15.39 -1.68 20.33
CA LYS A 247 -15.57 -2.43 21.59
C LYS A 247 -14.31 -2.40 22.47
N ALA A 248 -13.12 -2.52 21.88
CA ALA A 248 -11.85 -2.47 22.61
C ALA A 248 -11.49 -1.06 23.07
N LEU A 249 -11.75 -0.04 22.23
CA LEU A 249 -11.54 1.37 22.57
C LEU A 249 -12.46 1.82 23.72
N ASN A 250 -13.74 1.42 23.69
CA ASN A 250 -14.65 1.69 24.82
C ASN A 250 -14.21 0.99 26.11
N LYS A 251 -13.73 -0.27 26.04
CA LYS A 251 -13.18 -0.95 27.22
C LYS A 251 -11.98 -0.22 27.82
N LYS A 252 -11.09 0.31 26.98
CA LYS A 252 -9.89 1.04 27.41
C LYS A 252 -10.25 2.42 28.01
N ALA A 253 -11.25 3.11 27.46
CA ALA A 253 -11.78 4.35 28.03
C ALA A 253 -12.48 4.14 29.38
N ILE A 254 -13.17 3.01 29.57
CA ILE A 254 -13.84 2.63 30.82
C ILE A 254 -12.82 2.19 31.91
N MET A 255 -11.73 1.53 31.52
CA MET A 255 -10.68 1.11 32.46
C MET A 255 -9.67 2.22 32.82
N GLY A 256 -9.66 3.34 32.10
CA GLY A 256 -8.73 4.46 32.33
C GLY A 256 -9.21 5.54 33.31
N SER A 257 -10.37 5.37 33.93
CA SER A 257 -11.01 6.39 34.78
C SER A 257 -11.05 6.06 36.29
N SER A 258 -10.34 5.02 36.74
CA SER A 258 -10.43 4.54 38.13
C SER A 258 -9.13 4.53 38.92
N ASP A 259 -8.26 5.53 38.78
CA ASP A 259 -7.12 5.71 39.72
C ASP A 259 -6.87 7.21 39.99
N SER A 260 -7.51 7.74 41.04
CA SER A 260 -6.99 8.86 41.84
C SER A 260 -7.78 9.06 43.14
N LEU A 261 -7.70 8.07 44.03
CA LEU A 261 -7.82 8.29 45.48
C LEU A 261 -6.65 7.57 46.12
N ASP A 262 -5.61 8.32 46.47
CA ASP A 262 -5.03 8.26 47.82
C ASP A 262 -3.90 9.28 47.96
N THR A 263 -4.10 10.16 48.92
CA THR A 263 -3.07 11.02 49.50
C THR A 263 -2.22 10.19 50.45
N PRO A 264 -0.93 10.50 50.60
CA PRO A 264 -0.33 10.33 51.91
C PRO A 264 0.30 11.62 52.42
N SER A 265 -0.14 11.99 53.61
CA SER A 265 0.50 12.85 54.58
C SER A 265 2.01 12.55 54.73
N PHE A 266 2.83 13.59 54.68
CA PHE A 266 4.19 13.58 55.24
C PHE A 266 4.43 14.85 56.06
N THR A 267 4.55 14.66 57.38
CA THR A 267 4.96 15.68 58.34
C THR A 267 6.39 15.40 58.82
N SER A 268 7.25 16.41 58.65
CA SER A 268 8.46 16.73 59.45
C SER A 268 9.69 15.82 59.23
N LEU A 269 10.95 16.28 59.20
CA LEU A 269 11.63 17.37 59.90
C LEU A 269 12.80 17.91 59.06
N SER A 270 13.03 19.23 59.09
CA SER A 270 14.35 19.81 58.85
C SER A 270 14.74 20.65 60.06
N SER A 271 15.84 20.27 60.70
CA SER A 271 16.49 20.92 61.83
C SER A 271 17.02 22.31 61.49
N ARG A 272 16.66 23.31 62.31
CA ARG A 272 17.52 24.47 62.61
C ARG A 272 17.97 24.35 64.07
N ARG A 273 19.28 24.39 64.31
CA ARG A 273 19.83 24.84 65.59
C ARG A 273 20.05 26.35 65.51
N GLN A 274 19.50 27.09 66.46
CA GLN A 274 20.28 28.03 67.25
C GLN A 274 20.71 27.25 68.51
N GLU A 275 21.99 27.42 68.87
CA GLU A 275 22.69 26.98 70.10
C GLU A 275 22.81 25.47 70.38
#